data_AF-A0A0C2MH37-F1
#
_entry.id   AF-A0A0C2MH37-F1
#
_cell.length_a   1.000
_cell.length_b   1.000
_cell.length_c   1.000
_cell.angle_alpha   90.00
_cell.angle_beta   90.00
_cell.angle_gamma   90.00
#
_symmetry.space_group_name_H-M   'P 1'
#
loop_
_entity.id
_entity.type
_entity.pdbx_description
1 polymer ?
#
loop_
_entity_poly.entity_id
_entity_poly.type
_entity_poly.pdbx_seq_one_letter_code
_entity_poly.pdbx_strand_id
1 'polypeptide(L)'
;MEQIVSKQPIEPYDRYLEHVDKAKKYVAEAKWEDAGNDFFEAAQVSEINLKQPHRASSYYMKSAECFRKTQSARAYESYRKSIKVYVEQGLIESAIDQSVRCGYIYEKEYGDTEKSSEFYDQADNLRSMCMIEHSCAFSNLEMNKLIQDISIKLEENVEVCLNNKQRVLEIIWDNYMLIAQTKSCRKCVHCRNVISKYVDELVKLDYQEKIDWVKKNHKTFKDELKQTLAYVEQLIDSSKNAAKHEPADLSGDA
;
A
#
# COMPACT_ATOMS: atom_id res chain seq x y z
N MET A 1 26.57 -18.98 49.95
CA MET A 1 25.59 -19.69 49.10
C MET A 1 24.65 -18.64 48.53
N GLU A 2 24.96 -18.11 47.35
CA GLU A 2 24.03 -17.25 46.62
C GLU A 2 22.88 -18.12 46.11
N GLN A 3 21.67 -17.82 46.57
CA GLN A 3 20.46 -18.43 46.01
C GLN A 3 20.29 -17.89 44.60
N ILE A 4 20.56 -18.73 43.61
CA ILE A 4 20.15 -18.50 42.22
C ILE A 4 18.62 -18.52 42.24
N VAL A 5 18.01 -17.33 42.32
CA VAL A 5 16.58 -17.17 42.10
C VAL A 5 16.33 -17.51 40.63
N SER A 6 15.92 -18.75 40.38
CA SER A 6 15.39 -19.20 39.10
C SER A 6 14.22 -18.27 38.76
N LYS A 7 14.43 -17.34 37.82
CA LYS A 7 13.33 -16.55 37.26
C LYS A 7 12.38 -17.57 36.61
N GLN A 8 11.16 -17.68 37.13
CA GLN A 8 10.11 -18.44 36.47
C GLN A 8 10.01 -17.96 35.00
N PRO A 9 9.78 -18.87 34.04
CA PRO A 9 9.61 -18.48 32.65
C PRO A 9 8.50 -17.43 32.57
N ILE A 10 8.80 -16.28 31.97
CA ILE A 10 7.79 -15.25 31.73
C ILE A 10 6.70 -15.88 30.86
N GLU A 11 5.45 -15.81 31.30
CA GLU A 11 4.32 -16.33 30.54
C GLU A 11 4.28 -15.66 29.15
N PRO A 12 3.98 -16.40 28.07
CA PRO A 12 4.06 -15.84 26.72
C PRO A 12 3.23 -14.57 26.52
N TYR A 13 2.10 -14.45 27.23
CA TYR A 13 1.27 -13.25 27.17
C TYR A 13 1.95 -12.03 27.80
N ASP A 14 2.65 -12.22 28.92
CA ASP A 14 3.39 -11.15 29.60
C ASP A 14 4.58 -10.69 28.75
N ARG A 15 5.33 -11.63 28.15
CA ARG A 15 6.40 -11.30 27.20
C ARG A 15 5.87 -10.50 26.01
N TYR A 16 4.73 -10.91 25.46
CA TYR A 16 4.07 -10.17 24.39
C TYR A 16 3.74 -8.73 24.81
N LEU A 17 3.14 -8.53 25.99
CA LEU A 17 2.80 -7.20 26.49
C LEU A 17 4.04 -6.33 26.72
N GLU A 18 5.10 -6.90 27.29
CA GLU A 18 6.37 -6.20 27.51
C GLU A 18 6.93 -5.63 26.20
N HIS A 19 6.98 -6.43 25.14
CA HIS A 19 7.43 -5.98 23.82
C HIS A 19 6.52 -4.89 23.25
N VAL A 20 5.19 -5.04 23.34
CA VAL A 20 4.26 -4.02 22.85
C VAL A 20 4.43 -2.68 23.57
N ASP A 21 4.62 -2.70 24.88
CA ASP A 21 4.76 -1.47 25.67
C ASP A 21 6.11 -0.79 25.42
N LYS A 22 7.20 -1.56 25.30
CA LYS A 22 8.51 -1.05 24.85
C LYS A 22 8.42 -0.42 23.47
N ALA A 23 7.83 -1.12 22.50
CA ALA A 23 7.70 -0.62 21.14
C ALA A 23 6.93 0.71 21.09
N LYS A 24 5.81 0.82 21.83
CA LYS A 24 5.05 2.08 21.92
C LYS A 24 5.86 3.21 22.54
N LYS A 25 6.64 2.92 23.59
CA LYS A 25 7.54 3.91 24.19
C LYS A 25 8.58 4.39 23.18
N TYR A 26 9.20 3.47 22.44
CA TYR A 26 10.17 3.82 21.39
C TYR A 26 9.54 4.62 20.24
N VAL A 27 8.31 4.32 19.84
CA VAL A 27 7.56 5.15 18.88
C VAL A 27 7.39 6.59 19.41
N ALA A 28 7.00 6.75 20.68
CA ALA A 28 6.84 8.08 21.27
C ALA A 28 8.17 8.86 21.36
N GLU A 29 9.29 8.14 21.49
CA GLU A 29 10.65 8.69 21.50
C GLU A 29 11.28 8.79 20.09
N ALA A 30 10.54 8.47 19.02
CA ALA A 30 11.02 8.41 17.64
C ALA A 30 12.24 7.48 17.41
N LYS A 31 12.41 6.46 18.27
CA LYS A 31 13.42 5.39 18.14
C LYS A 31 12.88 4.26 17.26
N TRP A 32 12.79 4.53 15.96
CA TRP A 32 12.07 3.67 15.02
C TRP A 32 12.66 2.27 14.85
N GLU A 33 13.99 2.12 14.85
CA GLU A 33 14.62 0.78 14.78
C GLU A 33 14.27 -0.08 16.00
N ASP A 34 14.37 0.49 17.19
CA ASP A 34 14.06 -0.20 18.44
C ASP A 34 12.56 -0.54 18.52
N ALA A 35 11.70 0.40 18.09
CA ALA A 35 10.26 0.14 17.98
C ALA A 35 9.96 -1.00 17.00
N GLY A 36 10.64 -1.02 15.86
CA GLY A 36 10.52 -2.09 14.86
C GLY A 36 10.91 -3.44 15.44
N ASN A 37 12.04 -3.51 16.14
CA ASN A 37 12.50 -4.71 16.85
C ASN A 37 11.44 -5.27 17.80
N ASP A 38 10.96 -4.46 18.73
CA ASP A 38 10.02 -4.92 19.73
C ASP A 38 8.63 -5.26 19.14
N PHE A 39 8.16 -4.52 18.12
CA PHE A 39 6.94 -4.95 17.41
C PHE A 39 7.12 -6.27 16.68
N PHE A 40 8.29 -6.53 16.09
CA PHE A 40 8.57 -7.81 15.42
C PHE A 40 8.56 -8.98 16.42
N GLU A 41 9.20 -8.81 17.58
CA GLU A 41 9.18 -9.80 18.65
C GLU A 41 7.76 -10.03 19.20
N ALA A 42 6.99 -8.96 19.43
CA ALA A 42 5.58 -9.07 19.82
C ALA A 42 4.74 -9.84 18.79
N ALA A 43 5.02 -9.66 17.50
CA ALA A 43 4.37 -10.39 16.43
C ALA A 43 4.74 -11.88 16.44
N GLN A 44 6.02 -12.21 16.61
CA GLN A 44 6.50 -13.59 16.72
C GLN A 44 5.90 -14.33 17.91
N VAL A 45 5.85 -13.69 19.09
CA VAL A 45 5.20 -14.28 20.27
C VAL A 45 3.71 -14.49 20.02
N SER A 46 3.05 -13.53 19.36
CA SER A 46 1.63 -13.66 18.98
C SER A 46 1.37 -14.82 18.01
N GLU A 47 2.25 -15.01 17.02
CA GLU A 47 2.15 -16.06 16.01
C GLU A 47 2.45 -17.44 16.60
N ILE A 48 3.60 -17.58 17.26
CA ILE A 48 4.16 -18.87 17.65
C ILE A 48 3.56 -19.35 18.96
N ASN A 49 3.51 -18.49 19.98
CA ASN A 49 3.13 -18.90 21.34
C ASN A 49 1.65 -18.71 21.61
N LEU A 50 1.08 -17.56 21.22
CA LEU A 50 -0.33 -17.24 21.52
C LEU A 50 -1.30 -17.79 20.46
N LYS A 51 -0.80 -18.17 19.28
CA LYS A 51 -1.60 -18.59 18.12
C LYS A 51 -2.68 -17.55 17.77
N GLN A 52 -2.32 -16.27 17.82
CA GLN A 52 -3.17 -15.12 17.52
C GLN A 52 -2.74 -14.47 16.20
N PRO A 53 -3.12 -15.03 15.05
CA PRO A 53 -2.62 -14.64 13.73
C PRO A 53 -3.00 -13.20 13.35
N HIS A 54 -4.24 -12.76 13.59
CA HIS A 54 -4.63 -11.37 13.32
C HIS A 54 -3.76 -10.35 14.08
N ARG A 55 -3.41 -10.70 15.33
CA ARG A 55 -2.53 -9.89 16.17
C ARG A 55 -1.10 -9.91 15.63
N ALA A 56 -0.58 -11.08 15.27
CA ALA A 56 0.74 -11.22 14.68
C ALA A 56 0.88 -10.38 13.40
N SER A 57 -0.06 -10.52 12.45
CA SER A 57 -0.04 -9.74 11.20
C SER A 57 -0.04 -8.23 11.48
N SER A 58 -0.89 -7.76 12.40
CA SER A 58 -0.93 -6.34 12.77
C SER A 58 0.41 -5.82 13.32
N TYR A 59 1.10 -6.60 14.16
CA TYR A 59 2.38 -6.19 14.72
C TYR A 59 3.55 -6.34 13.75
N TYR A 60 3.55 -7.34 12.87
CA TYR A 60 4.50 -7.39 11.75
C TYR A 60 4.35 -6.16 10.84
N MET A 61 3.12 -5.71 10.56
CA MET A 61 2.89 -4.45 9.85
C MET A 61 3.46 -3.24 10.59
N LYS A 62 3.18 -3.11 11.90
CA LYS A 62 3.72 -2.01 12.71
C LYS A 62 5.25 -2.01 12.73
N SER A 63 5.87 -3.19 12.83
CA SER A 63 7.31 -3.38 12.70
C SER A 63 7.83 -2.86 11.36
N ALA A 64 7.20 -3.29 10.26
CA ALA A 64 7.57 -2.86 8.92
C ALA A 64 7.47 -1.34 8.73
N GLU A 65 6.39 -0.71 9.22
CA GLU A 65 6.23 0.75 9.16
C GLU A 65 7.27 1.49 9.99
N CYS A 66 7.72 0.94 11.12
CA CYS A 66 8.82 1.52 11.90
C CYS A 66 10.14 1.42 11.14
N PHE A 67 10.51 0.25 10.62
CA PHE A 67 11.70 0.07 9.80
C PHE A 67 11.68 0.92 8.52
N ARG A 68 10.49 1.15 7.96
CA ARG A 68 10.31 2.05 6.81
C ARG A 68 10.68 3.50 7.12
N LYS A 69 10.43 3.99 8.34
CA LYS A 69 10.85 5.35 8.75
C LYS A 69 12.37 5.55 8.71
N THR A 70 13.14 4.48 8.80
CA THR A 70 14.61 4.49 8.80
C THR A 70 15.21 3.87 7.54
N GLN A 71 14.39 3.53 6.53
CA GLN A 71 14.78 2.84 5.30
C GLN A 71 15.53 1.52 5.55
N SER A 72 15.19 0.84 6.64
CA SER A 72 15.84 -0.42 7.00
C SER A 72 15.35 -1.58 6.13
N ALA A 73 16.30 -2.37 5.63
CA ALA A 73 16.02 -3.56 4.81
C ALA A 73 15.11 -4.58 5.53
N ARG A 74 15.00 -4.50 6.86
CA ARG A 74 14.15 -5.37 7.69
C ARG A 74 12.65 -5.11 7.52
N ALA A 75 12.28 -3.98 6.92
CA ALA A 75 10.90 -3.72 6.54
C ALA A 75 10.38 -4.83 5.60
N TYR A 76 11.22 -5.33 4.69
CA TYR A 76 10.85 -6.33 3.69
C TYR A 76 10.36 -7.63 4.35
N GLU A 77 11.17 -8.19 5.25
CA GLU A 77 10.80 -9.43 5.96
C GLU A 77 9.56 -9.23 6.84
N SER A 78 9.45 -8.07 7.49
CA SER A 78 8.27 -7.75 8.31
C SER A 78 6.99 -7.71 7.46
N TYR A 79 7.02 -7.08 6.28
CA TYR A 79 5.89 -7.09 5.34
C TYR A 79 5.55 -8.50 4.87
N ARG A 80 6.56 -9.29 4.47
CA ARG A 80 6.35 -10.68 4.01
C ARG A 80 5.71 -11.57 5.07
N LYS A 81 6.17 -11.46 6.32
CA LYS A 81 5.56 -12.21 7.44
C LYS A 81 4.11 -11.83 7.67
N SER A 82 3.78 -10.54 7.64
CA SER A 82 2.39 -10.10 7.78
C SER A 82 1.49 -10.63 6.65
N ILE A 83 1.94 -10.56 5.39
CA ILE A 83 1.21 -11.09 4.23
C ILE A 83 1.02 -12.61 4.37
N LYS A 84 2.09 -13.33 4.74
CA LYS A 84 2.04 -14.79 4.95
C LYS A 84 0.97 -15.16 5.97
N VAL A 85 0.89 -14.45 7.09
CA VAL A 85 -0.14 -14.70 8.10
C VAL A 85 -1.55 -14.47 7.53
N TYR A 86 -1.78 -13.46 6.68
CA TYR A 86 -3.07 -13.29 6.02
C TYR A 86 -3.42 -14.46 5.08
N VAL A 87 -2.44 -14.95 4.31
CA VAL A 87 -2.62 -16.12 3.43
C VAL A 87 -3.00 -17.37 4.25
N GLU A 88 -2.27 -17.64 5.33
CA GLU A 88 -2.51 -18.79 6.20
C GLU A 88 -3.86 -18.73 6.93
N GLN A 89 -4.42 -17.53 7.15
CA GLN A 89 -5.77 -17.33 7.68
C GLN A 89 -6.87 -17.38 6.62
N GLY A 90 -6.54 -17.58 5.35
CA GLY A 90 -7.50 -17.52 4.25
C GLY A 90 -8.03 -16.11 3.97
N LEU A 91 -7.40 -15.07 4.54
CA LEU A 91 -7.73 -13.66 4.27
C LEU A 91 -7.03 -13.19 2.97
N ILE A 92 -7.33 -13.89 1.87
CA ILE A 92 -6.61 -13.75 0.60
C ILE A 92 -6.71 -12.34 0.02
N GLU A 93 -7.89 -11.70 0.09
CA GLU A 93 -8.03 -10.33 -0.42
C GLU A 93 -7.16 -9.33 0.36
N SER A 94 -7.06 -9.47 1.69
CA SER A 94 -6.17 -8.65 2.51
C SER A 94 -4.70 -8.90 2.19
N ALA A 95 -4.31 -10.15 1.94
CA ALA A 95 -2.96 -10.51 1.51
C ALA A 95 -2.61 -9.88 0.15
N ILE A 96 -3.55 -9.88 -0.80
CA ILE A 96 -3.41 -9.27 -2.11
C ILE A 96 -3.23 -7.75 -1.97
N ASP A 97 -4.14 -7.07 -1.27
CA ASP A 97 -4.07 -5.61 -1.12
C ASP A 97 -2.80 -5.17 -0.41
N GLN A 98 -2.36 -5.93 0.60
CA GLN A 98 -1.10 -5.64 1.28
C GLN A 98 0.11 -5.88 0.38
N SER A 99 0.13 -6.97 -0.38
CA SER A 99 1.20 -7.25 -1.36
C SER A 99 1.33 -6.09 -2.35
N VAL A 100 0.23 -5.64 -2.94
CA VAL A 100 0.23 -4.50 -3.89
C VAL A 100 0.72 -3.21 -3.22
N ARG A 101 0.29 -2.92 -1.99
CA ARG A 101 0.79 -1.76 -1.24
C ARG A 101 2.30 -1.85 -0.98
N CYS A 102 2.81 -3.01 -0.60
CA CYS A 102 4.24 -3.21 -0.36
C CYS A 102 5.05 -3.05 -1.65
N GLY A 103 4.55 -3.59 -2.77
CA GLY A 103 5.15 -3.39 -4.09
C GLY A 103 5.31 -1.91 -4.43
N TYR A 104 4.28 -1.10 -4.17
CA TYR A 104 4.33 0.35 -4.39
C TYR A 104 5.37 1.04 -3.50
N ILE A 105 5.42 0.69 -2.22
CA ILE A 105 6.39 1.26 -1.26
C ILE A 105 7.82 0.97 -1.73
N TYR A 106 8.14 -0.26 -2.11
CA TYR A 106 9.49 -0.61 -2.56
C TYR A 106 9.86 0.09 -3.87
N GLU A 107 8.90 0.27 -4.78
CA GLU A 107 9.14 1.00 -6.03
C GLU A 107 9.41 2.49 -5.79
N LYS A 108 8.58 3.15 -4.97
CA LYS A 108 8.57 4.61 -4.86
C LYS A 108 9.45 5.16 -3.76
N GLU A 109 9.62 4.43 -2.66
CA GLU A 109 10.37 4.92 -1.51
C GLU A 109 11.76 4.32 -1.42
N TYR A 110 11.92 3.04 -1.80
CA TYR A 110 13.22 2.37 -1.79
C TYR A 110 13.91 2.39 -3.16
N GLY A 111 13.18 2.64 -4.26
CA GLY A 111 13.70 2.52 -5.61
C GLY A 111 14.10 1.10 -5.99
N ASP A 112 13.63 0.10 -5.25
CA ASP A 112 13.98 -1.32 -5.40
C ASP A 112 12.91 -2.01 -6.25
N THR A 113 13.12 -2.01 -7.56
CA THR A 113 12.18 -2.55 -8.55
C THR A 113 12.07 -4.07 -8.50
N GLU A 114 13.12 -4.75 -8.02
CA GLU A 114 13.14 -6.22 -7.90
C GLU A 114 12.19 -6.66 -6.79
N LYS A 115 12.40 -6.17 -5.56
CA LYS A 115 11.49 -6.49 -4.44
C LYS A 115 10.07 -5.97 -4.68
N SER A 116 9.96 -4.82 -5.35
CA SER A 116 8.66 -4.31 -5.78
C SER A 116 7.91 -5.32 -6.66
N SER A 117 8.60 -5.91 -7.64
CA SER A 117 8.02 -6.89 -8.57
C SER A 117 7.65 -8.17 -7.84
N GLU A 118 8.49 -8.67 -6.93
CA GLU A 118 8.15 -9.85 -6.11
C GLU A 118 6.81 -9.70 -5.37
N PHE A 119 6.54 -8.52 -4.79
CA PHE A 119 5.27 -8.25 -4.12
C PHE A 119 4.09 -8.16 -5.09
N TYR A 120 4.27 -7.55 -6.27
CA TYR A 120 3.22 -7.50 -7.28
C TYR A 120 2.91 -8.90 -7.85
N ASP A 121 3.94 -9.69 -8.14
CA ASP A 121 3.81 -11.06 -8.62
C ASP A 121 3.14 -11.94 -7.55
N GLN A 122 3.47 -11.74 -6.27
CA GLN A 122 2.77 -12.42 -5.18
C GLN A 122 1.26 -12.09 -5.18
N ALA A 123 0.88 -10.83 -5.40
CA ALA A 123 -0.53 -10.44 -5.47
C ALA A 123 -1.25 -11.10 -6.66
N ASP A 124 -0.62 -11.14 -7.83
CA ASP A 124 -1.19 -11.72 -9.04
C ASP A 124 -1.27 -13.25 -8.97
N ASN A 125 -0.26 -13.90 -8.37
CA ASN A 125 -0.26 -15.33 -8.09
C ASN A 125 -1.41 -15.71 -7.14
N LEU A 126 -1.61 -14.95 -6.06
CA LEU A 126 -2.73 -15.18 -5.13
C LEU A 126 -4.10 -15.04 -5.83
N ARG A 127 -4.25 -14.06 -6.74
CA ARG A 127 -5.47 -13.93 -7.55
C ARG A 127 -5.70 -15.16 -8.42
N SER A 128 -4.67 -15.59 -9.14
CA SER A 128 -4.74 -16.72 -10.05
C SER A 128 -5.10 -18.01 -9.31
N MET A 129 -4.37 -18.32 -8.23
CA MET A 129 -4.59 -19.51 -7.41
C MET A 129 -5.98 -19.59 -6.80
N CYS A 130 -6.55 -18.45 -6.41
CA CYS A 130 -7.87 -18.38 -5.77
C CYS A 130 -9.00 -17.98 -6.73
N MET A 131 -8.74 -17.91 -8.04
CA MET A 131 -9.70 -17.50 -9.07
C MET A 131 -10.39 -16.16 -8.75
N ILE A 132 -9.64 -15.22 -8.16
CA ILE A 132 -10.15 -13.89 -7.84
C ILE A 132 -10.01 -13.02 -9.09
N GLU A 133 -11.12 -12.79 -9.78
CA GLU A 133 -11.15 -11.86 -10.91
C GLU A 133 -10.83 -10.44 -10.46
N HIS A 134 -10.00 -9.77 -11.26
CA HIS A 134 -9.71 -8.35 -11.09
C HIS A 134 -10.09 -7.59 -12.35
N SER A 135 -11.09 -6.72 -12.22
CA SER A 135 -11.32 -5.64 -13.18
C SER A 135 -10.61 -4.39 -12.65
N CYS A 136 -9.64 -3.89 -13.41
CA CYS A 136 -8.92 -2.68 -13.05
C CYS A 136 -9.84 -1.47 -13.24
N ALA A 137 -10.31 -0.89 -12.14
CA ALA A 137 -11.14 0.32 -12.12
C ALA A 137 -10.41 1.60 -12.58
N PHE A 138 -9.13 1.49 -12.92
CA PHE A 138 -8.30 2.56 -13.47
C PHE A 138 -7.85 2.18 -14.89
N SER A 139 -8.75 1.55 -15.66
CA SER A 139 -8.47 1.33 -17.08
C SER A 139 -8.12 2.67 -17.74
N ASN A 140 -7.33 2.65 -18.83
CA ASN A 140 -6.99 3.91 -19.51
C ASN A 140 -8.24 4.62 -20.01
N LEU A 141 -9.27 3.88 -20.37
CA LEU A 141 -10.55 4.43 -20.77
C LEU A 141 -11.19 5.24 -19.63
N GLU A 142 -11.33 4.63 -18.45
CA GLU A 142 -11.93 5.29 -17.27
C GLU A 142 -11.11 6.51 -16.84
N MET A 143 -9.78 6.39 -16.86
CA MET A 143 -8.90 7.47 -16.43
C MET A 143 -8.82 8.63 -17.42
N ASN A 144 -8.83 8.33 -18.72
CA ASN A 144 -8.94 9.37 -19.74
C ASN A 144 -10.31 10.05 -19.68
N LYS A 145 -11.38 9.31 -19.39
CA LYS A 145 -12.70 9.91 -19.16
C LYS A 145 -12.68 10.86 -17.97
N LEU A 146 -12.08 10.46 -16.83
CA LEU A 146 -11.90 11.35 -15.68
C LEU A 146 -11.13 12.63 -16.06
N ILE A 147 -10.03 12.50 -16.80
CA ILE A 147 -9.23 13.65 -17.28
C ILE A 147 -10.07 14.57 -18.18
N GLN A 148 -10.88 14.00 -19.08
CA GLN A 148 -11.77 14.73 -19.96
C GLN A 148 -12.89 15.44 -19.19
N ASP A 149 -13.54 14.75 -18.25
CA ASP A 149 -14.60 15.31 -17.41
C ASP A 149 -14.08 16.51 -16.60
N ILE A 150 -12.87 16.40 -16.03
CA ILE A 150 -12.20 17.51 -15.35
C ILE A 150 -11.92 18.66 -16.32
N SER A 151 -11.49 18.36 -17.55
CA SER A 151 -11.18 19.40 -18.55
C SER A 151 -12.44 20.14 -18.99
N ILE A 152 -13.50 19.42 -19.34
CA ILE A 152 -14.81 19.99 -19.74
C ILE A 152 -15.36 20.88 -18.63
N LYS A 153 -15.35 20.40 -17.38
CA LYS A 153 -15.90 21.14 -16.25
C LYS A 153 -15.09 22.37 -15.83
N LEU A 154 -13.84 22.49 -16.30
CA LEU A 154 -12.98 23.65 -16.05
C LEU A 154 -12.90 24.62 -17.25
N GLU A 155 -13.12 24.15 -18.48
CA GLU A 155 -13.15 24.95 -19.70
C GLU A 155 -14.51 25.64 -19.96
N GLU A 156 -15.61 25.14 -19.38
CA GLU A 156 -16.90 25.85 -19.36
C GLU A 156 -16.84 27.07 -18.41
N ASN A 157 -16.38 28.20 -18.96
CA ASN A 157 -16.51 29.59 -18.49
C ASN A 157 -16.65 29.79 -16.96
N VAL A 158 -15.54 30.21 -16.36
CA VAL A 158 -15.34 30.60 -14.96
C VAL A 158 -16.37 31.62 -14.43
N GLU A 159 -17.15 32.26 -15.31
CA GLU A 159 -18.16 33.27 -15.02
C GLU A 159 -19.60 32.73 -14.88
N VAL A 160 -19.86 31.45 -15.23
CA VAL A 160 -21.19 30.85 -15.03
C VAL A 160 -21.14 29.73 -13.97
N CYS A 161 -21.60 30.13 -12.78
CA CYS A 161 -22.12 29.30 -11.69
C CYS A 161 -21.12 28.56 -10.77
N LEU A 162 -21.18 28.91 -9.49
CA LEU A 162 -20.71 28.13 -8.34
C LEU A 162 -21.02 26.61 -8.45
N ASN A 163 -22.11 26.25 -9.14
CA ASN A 163 -22.56 24.86 -9.37
C ASN A 163 -21.61 23.98 -10.22
N ASN A 164 -20.83 24.54 -11.15
CA ASN A 164 -19.89 23.73 -11.95
C ASN A 164 -18.58 23.43 -11.20
N LYS A 165 -18.20 24.30 -10.26
CA LYS A 165 -17.00 24.14 -9.41
C LYS A 165 -17.25 23.09 -8.31
N GLN A 166 -18.47 23.06 -7.78
CA GLN A 166 -18.95 22.00 -6.90
C GLN A 166 -18.87 20.62 -7.55
N ARG A 167 -19.21 20.53 -8.85
CA ARG A 167 -19.11 19.28 -9.61
C ARG A 167 -17.69 18.75 -9.79
N VAL A 168 -16.66 19.60 -9.88
CA VAL A 168 -15.26 19.12 -9.95
C VAL A 168 -14.82 18.51 -8.63
N LEU A 169 -15.23 19.12 -7.51
CA LEU A 169 -14.99 18.56 -6.18
C LEU A 169 -15.74 17.25 -5.97
N GLU A 170 -17.00 17.17 -6.42
CA GLU A 170 -17.80 15.93 -6.44
C GLU A 170 -17.13 14.86 -7.30
N ILE A 171 -16.65 15.19 -8.52
CA ILE A 171 -15.94 14.23 -9.38
C ILE A 171 -14.67 13.70 -8.68
N ILE A 172 -13.84 14.57 -8.09
CA ILE A 172 -12.62 14.14 -7.39
C ILE A 172 -12.98 13.27 -6.17
N TRP A 173 -14.02 13.65 -5.41
CA TRP A 173 -14.48 12.93 -4.23
C TRP A 173 -15.13 11.58 -4.57
N ASP A 174 -16.00 11.54 -5.56
CA ASP A 174 -16.66 10.31 -6.02
C ASP A 174 -15.63 9.33 -6.56
N ASN A 175 -14.63 9.82 -7.31
CA ASN A 175 -13.51 8.99 -7.74
C ASN A 175 -12.67 8.51 -6.55
N TYR A 176 -12.44 9.35 -5.54
CA TYR A 176 -11.78 8.93 -4.30
C TYR A 176 -12.56 7.84 -3.54
N MET A 177 -13.89 7.95 -3.48
CA MET A 177 -14.74 6.94 -2.85
C MET A 177 -14.75 5.63 -3.64
N LEU A 178 -14.80 5.70 -4.97
CA LEU A 178 -14.59 4.54 -5.86
C LEU A 178 -13.20 3.92 -5.61
N ILE A 179 -12.14 4.73 -5.54
CA ILE A 179 -10.77 4.31 -5.26
C ILE A 179 -10.66 3.54 -3.94
N ALA A 180 -11.35 3.97 -2.89
CA ALA A 180 -11.33 3.32 -1.58
C ALA A 180 -11.96 1.92 -1.59
N GLN A 181 -12.84 1.65 -2.57
CA GLN A 181 -13.63 0.41 -2.66
C GLN A 181 -13.10 -0.58 -3.70
N THR A 182 -12.18 -0.17 -4.57
CA THR A 182 -11.65 -1.03 -5.63
C THR A 182 -10.53 -1.94 -5.14
N LYS A 183 -10.60 -3.23 -5.50
CA LYS A 183 -9.52 -4.21 -5.33
C LYS A 183 -8.25 -3.70 -6.01
N SER A 184 -7.12 -3.69 -5.29
CA SER A 184 -5.94 -2.94 -5.75
C SER A 184 -4.98 -3.80 -6.57
N CYS A 185 -4.67 -3.43 -7.82
CA CYS A 185 -3.53 -3.95 -8.59
C CYS A 185 -2.40 -2.90 -8.67
N ARG A 186 -1.26 -3.24 -9.30
CA ARG A 186 -0.14 -2.31 -9.52
C ARG A 186 -0.63 -0.97 -10.10
N LYS A 187 -1.46 -1.01 -11.15
CA LYS A 187 -2.03 0.21 -11.74
C LYS A 187 -2.92 0.98 -10.78
N CYS A 188 -3.83 0.27 -10.08
CA CYS A 188 -4.74 0.90 -9.13
C CYS A 188 -3.97 1.64 -8.03
N VAL A 189 -2.92 1.03 -7.47
CA VAL A 189 -2.17 1.66 -6.36
C VAL A 189 -1.41 2.90 -6.81
N HIS A 190 -0.85 2.90 -8.02
CA HIS A 190 -0.21 4.10 -8.58
C HIS A 190 -1.21 5.24 -8.78
N CYS A 191 -2.35 4.97 -9.43
CA CYS A 191 -3.38 5.98 -9.68
C CYS A 191 -4.00 6.47 -8.37
N ARG A 192 -4.28 5.56 -7.43
CA ARG A 192 -4.80 5.86 -6.09
C ARG A 192 -3.90 6.84 -5.35
N ASN A 193 -2.59 6.64 -5.36
CA ASN A 193 -1.67 7.51 -4.64
C ASN A 193 -1.64 8.94 -5.22
N VAL A 194 -1.68 9.07 -6.55
CA VAL A 194 -1.81 10.39 -7.19
C VAL A 194 -3.11 11.06 -6.76
N ILE A 195 -4.25 10.37 -6.85
CA ILE A 195 -5.54 10.99 -6.49
C ILE A 195 -5.61 11.32 -5.00
N SER A 196 -5.13 10.42 -4.12
CA SER A 196 -5.15 10.62 -2.67
C SER A 196 -4.35 11.84 -2.25
N LYS A 197 -3.19 12.10 -2.85
CA LYS A 197 -2.39 13.33 -2.62
C LYS A 197 -3.25 14.60 -2.80
N TYR A 198 -4.05 14.66 -3.87
CA TYR A 198 -4.86 15.84 -4.19
C TYR A 198 -6.09 15.93 -3.28
N VAL A 199 -6.70 14.80 -2.95
CA VAL A 199 -7.82 14.74 -2.00
C VAL A 199 -7.38 15.19 -0.59
N ASP A 200 -6.23 14.72 -0.12
CA ASP A 200 -5.66 15.05 1.19
C ASP A 200 -5.32 16.55 1.34
N GLU A 201 -5.02 17.24 0.23
CA GLU A 201 -4.90 18.69 0.20
C GLU A 201 -6.26 19.36 0.23
N LEU A 202 -7.20 18.90 -0.60
CA LEU A 202 -8.55 19.45 -0.68
C LEU A 202 -9.30 19.36 0.66
N VAL A 203 -9.19 18.26 1.39
CA VAL A 203 -9.95 18.07 2.65
C VAL A 203 -9.59 19.08 3.74
N LYS A 204 -8.41 19.71 3.65
CA LYS A 204 -7.92 20.70 4.61
C LYS A 204 -8.43 22.12 4.36
N LEU A 205 -9.00 22.35 3.19
CA LEU A 205 -9.39 23.68 2.71
C LEU A 205 -10.88 23.95 2.95
N ASP A 206 -11.21 25.22 3.17
CA ASP A 206 -12.59 25.66 3.12
C ASP A 206 -13.16 25.65 1.70
N TYR A 207 -14.45 25.92 1.55
CA TYR A 207 -15.11 25.83 0.24
C TYR A 207 -14.53 26.80 -0.81
N GLN A 208 -14.22 28.03 -0.41
CA GLN A 208 -13.72 29.05 -1.33
C GLN A 208 -12.27 28.76 -1.72
N GLU A 209 -11.46 28.32 -0.76
CA GLU A 209 -10.07 27.90 -0.97
C GLU A 209 -9.97 26.68 -1.89
N LYS A 210 -10.88 25.71 -1.77
CA LYS A 210 -10.94 24.54 -2.67
C LYS A 210 -11.08 24.94 -4.13
N ILE A 211 -11.92 25.92 -4.42
CA ILE A 211 -12.15 26.41 -5.78
C ILE A 211 -10.85 26.95 -6.38
N ASP A 212 -10.16 27.81 -5.64
CA ASP A 212 -8.94 28.43 -6.12
C ASP A 212 -7.77 27.43 -6.19
N TRP A 213 -7.73 26.48 -5.26
CA TRP A 213 -6.79 25.37 -5.31
C TRP A 213 -6.99 24.50 -6.55
N VAL A 214 -8.24 24.14 -6.92
CA VAL A 214 -8.50 23.35 -8.14
C VAL A 214 -8.06 24.12 -9.38
N LYS A 215 -8.38 25.41 -9.49
CA LYS A 215 -7.90 26.25 -10.61
C LYS A 215 -6.38 26.25 -10.73
N LYS A 216 -5.67 26.31 -9.61
CA LYS A 216 -4.22 26.32 -9.58
C LYS A 216 -3.61 24.97 -9.94
N ASN A 217 -4.19 23.87 -9.46
CA ASN A 217 -3.52 22.56 -9.44
C ASN A 217 -4.08 21.54 -10.46
N HIS A 218 -5.23 21.79 -11.10
CA HIS A 218 -5.86 20.83 -12.01
C HIS A 218 -4.98 20.41 -13.18
N LYS A 219 -4.16 21.32 -13.74
CA LYS A 219 -3.27 21.00 -14.85
C LYS A 219 -2.20 20.01 -14.40
N THR A 220 -1.53 20.32 -13.29
CA THR A 220 -0.55 19.43 -12.65
C THR A 220 -1.16 18.08 -12.30
N PHE A 221 -2.37 18.07 -11.74
CA PHE A 221 -3.11 16.83 -11.45
C PHE A 221 -3.27 15.95 -12.70
N LYS A 222 -3.80 16.53 -13.78
CA LYS A 222 -4.02 15.81 -15.05
C LYS A 222 -2.71 15.30 -15.63
N ASP A 223 -1.65 16.11 -15.57
CA ASP A 223 -0.35 15.75 -16.12
C ASP A 223 0.32 14.63 -15.31
N GLU A 224 0.31 14.71 -13.97
CA GLU A 224 0.80 13.63 -13.08
C GLU A 224 0.03 12.32 -13.30
N LEU A 225 -1.30 12.40 -13.48
CA LEU A 225 -2.13 11.23 -13.74
C LEU A 225 -1.82 10.60 -15.10
N LYS A 226 -1.68 11.40 -16.17
CA LYS A 226 -1.27 10.91 -17.50
C LYS A 226 0.10 10.26 -17.48
N GLN A 227 1.08 10.91 -16.84
CA GLN A 227 2.43 10.37 -16.69
C GLN A 227 2.41 9.04 -15.94
N THR A 228 1.60 8.94 -14.87
CA THR A 228 1.44 7.72 -14.09
C THR A 228 0.83 6.59 -14.92
N LEU A 229 -0.18 6.87 -15.75
CA LEU A 229 -0.76 5.88 -16.65
C LEU A 229 0.28 5.35 -17.65
N ALA A 230 0.98 6.26 -18.33
CA ALA A 230 2.01 5.90 -19.30
C ALA A 230 3.15 5.09 -18.66
N TYR A 231 3.57 5.47 -17.45
CA TYR A 231 4.59 4.75 -16.69
C TYR A 231 4.16 3.32 -16.36
N VAL A 232 2.95 3.12 -15.85
CA VAL A 232 2.47 1.78 -15.49
C VAL A 232 2.27 0.91 -16.73
N GLU A 233 1.81 1.46 -17.85
CA GLU A 233 1.72 0.73 -19.12
C GLU A 233 3.09 0.20 -19.56
N GLN A 234 4.11 1.05 -19.54
CA GLN A 234 5.48 0.65 -19.88
C GLN A 234 6.00 -0.48 -19.00
N LEU A 235 5.70 -0.45 -17.69
CA LEU A 235 6.09 -1.50 -16.76
C LEU A 235 5.38 -2.84 -17.07
N ILE A 236 4.08 -2.80 -17.35
CA ILE A 236 3.30 -3.99 -17.69
C ILE A 236 3.81 -4.61 -19.00
N ASP A 237 4.09 -3.78 -20.00
CA ASP A 237 4.61 -4.26 -21.28
C ASP A 237 6.02 -4.83 -21.15
N SER A 238 6.87 -4.21 -20.33
CA SER A 238 8.22 -4.71 -20.04
C SER A 238 8.18 -6.07 -19.34
N SER A 239 7.30 -6.23 -18.36
CA SER A 239 7.09 -7.50 -17.64
C SER A 239 6.57 -8.61 -18.58
N LYS A 240 5.59 -8.31 -19.45
CA LYS A 240 5.09 -9.26 -20.46
C LYS A 240 6.16 -9.68 -21.47
N ASN A 241 7.08 -8.78 -21.81
CA ASN A 241 8.17 -9.08 -22.74
C ASN A 241 9.27 -9.90 -22.07
N ALA A 242 9.59 -9.65 -20.79
CA ALA A 242 10.52 -10.48 -20.02
C ALA A 242 10.02 -11.92 -19.88
N ALA A 243 8.73 -12.12 -19.56
CA ALA A 243 8.12 -13.45 -19.45
C ALA A 243 8.09 -14.25 -20.76
N LYS A 244 8.22 -13.59 -21.93
CA LYS A 244 8.32 -14.25 -23.23
C LYS A 244 9.75 -14.69 -23.58
N HIS A 245 10.75 -14.19 -22.86
CA HIS A 245 12.16 -14.42 -23.13
C HIS A 245 12.85 -15.35 -22.13
N GLU A 246 12.18 -15.78 -21.06
CA GLU A 246 12.61 -16.93 -20.27
C GLU A 246 12.28 -18.22 -21.04
N PRO A 247 13.30 -18.99 -21.49
CA PRO A 247 13.05 -20.33 -22.01
C PRO A 247 12.47 -21.18 -20.88
N ALA A 248 11.44 -21.96 -21.19
CA ALA A 248 10.95 -23.02 -20.31
C ALA A 248 12.05 -24.09 -20.17
N ASP A 249 13.03 -23.85 -19.32
CA ASP A 249 14.06 -24.85 -19.01
C ASP A 249 13.56 -25.72 -17.85
N LEU A 250 12.70 -26.67 -18.22
CA LEU A 250 12.47 -27.88 -17.46
C LEU A 250 12.54 -29.06 -18.44
N SER A 251 13.74 -29.31 -18.93
CA SER A 251 14.12 -30.64 -19.40
C SER A 251 15.59 -30.92 -19.07
N GLY A 252 15.79 -31.82 -18.11
CA GLY A 252 17.05 -32.55 -17.88
C GLY A 252 17.30 -32.75 -16.39
N ASP A 253 17.45 -33.95 -15.83
CA ASP A 253 17.50 -35.31 -16.38
C ASP A 253 17.23 -36.31 -15.24
N ALA A 254 16.69 -37.47 -15.62
CA ALA A 254 16.78 -38.82 -15.03
C ALA A 254 16.72 -39.04 -13.50
#